data_AF-A0A518B384-F1
#
_entry.id   AF-A0A518B384-F1
#
_cell.length_a   1.000
_cell.length_b   1.000
_cell.length_c   1.000
_cell.angle_alpha   90.00
_cell.angle_beta   90.00
_cell.angle_gamma   90.00
#
_symmetry.space_group_name_H-M   'P 1'
#
loop_
_entity.id
_entity.type
_entity.pdbx_description
1 polymer ?
#
loop_
_entity_poly.entity_id
_entity_poly.type
_entity_poly.pdbx_seq_one_letter_code
_entity_poly.pdbx_strand_id
1 'polypeptide(L)' 'MNLSGGAGKLRDAFETLRTRWEDVSETWDDPASRSFGEDVIEPYAQHVTGTLNAMRRLAEVLDKAQQQIRQDSF' A
#
# COMPACT_ATOMS: atom_id res chain seq x y z
N MET A 1 13.97 10.27 3.52
CA MET A 1 12.95 9.38 2.89
C MET A 1 11.62 10.11 3.01
N ASN A 2 10.98 10.51 1.90
CA ASN A 2 9.68 11.18 1.94
C ASN A 2 8.56 10.13 1.93
N LEU A 3 7.45 10.39 2.64
CA LEU A 3 6.26 9.54 2.73
C LEU A 3 5.76 9.10 1.35
N SER A 4 5.79 9.99 0.36
CA SER A 4 5.40 9.68 -1.02
C SER A 4 6.27 8.58 -1.64
N GLY A 5 7.57 8.56 -1.34
CA GLY A 5 8.48 7.52 -1.83
C GLY A 5 8.28 6.17 -1.14
N GLY A 6 7.90 6.17 0.14
CA GLY A 6 7.50 4.96 0.86
C GLY A 6 6.19 4.38 0.33
N ALA A 7 5.20 5.24 0.04
CA ALA A 7 3.91 4.85 -0.51
C ALA A 7 4.06 4.22 -1.90
N GLY A 8 4.92 4.78 -2.77
CA GLY A 8 5.24 4.20 -4.07
C GLY A 8 5.80 2.77 -3.94
N LYS A 9 6.81 2.58 -3.09
CA LYS A 9 7.40 1.25 -2.86
C LYS A 9 6.39 0.22 -2.34
N LEU A 10 5.49 0.62 -1.43
CA LEU A 10 4.46 -0.27 -0.91
C LEU A 10 3.47 -0.68 -2.01
N ARG A 11 3.09 0.26 -2.87
CA ARG A 11 2.23 0.00 -4.03
C ARG A 11 2.90 -0.98 -4.99
N ASP A 12 4.15 -0.73 -5.38
CA ASP A 12 4.90 -1.57 -6.32
C ASP A 12 5.08 -2.99 -5.79
N ALA A 13 5.39 -3.12 -4.49
CA ALA A 13 5.51 -4.42 -3.83
C ALA A 13 4.19 -5.20 -3.83
N PHE A 14 3.07 -4.52 -3.60
CA PHE A 14 1.76 -5.16 -3.62
C PHE A 14 1.31 -5.54 -5.03
N GLU A 15 1.57 -4.71 -6.04
CA GLU A 15 1.33 -5.04 -7.44
C GLU A 15 2.17 -6.28 -7.85
N THR A 16 3.43 -6.33 -7.42
CA THR A 16 4.29 -7.50 -7.64
C THR A 16 3.72 -8.76 -7.00
N LEU A 17 3.26 -8.69 -5.75
CA LEU A 17 2.63 -9.82 -5.06
C LEU A 17 1.41 -10.32 -5.83
N ARG A 18 0.54 -9.41 -6.29
CA ARG A 18 -0.68 -9.75 -7.02
C ARG A 18 -0.36 -10.46 -8.34
N THR A 19 0.58 -9.93 -9.12
CA THR A 19 1.01 -10.58 -10.37
C THR A 19 1.59 -11.98 -10.11
N ARG A 20 2.42 -12.14 -9.08
CA ARG A 20 2.95 -13.47 -8.73
C ARG A 20 1.87 -14.43 -8.26
N TRP A 21 0.85 -13.93 -7.57
CA TRP A 21 -0.30 -14.73 -7.16
C TRP A 21 -1.12 -15.19 -8.37
N GLU A 22 -1.42 -14.28 -9.30
CA GLU A 22 -2.11 -14.61 -10.56
C GLU A 22 -1.36 -15.73 -11.29
N ASP A 23 -0.06 -15.55 -11.55
CA ASP A 23 0.80 -16.53 -12.24
C ASP A 23 0.75 -17.93 -11.59
N VAL A 24 0.86 -17.98 -10.26
CA VAL A 24 0.92 -19.26 -9.52
C VAL A 24 -0.46 -19.91 -9.46
N SER A 25 -1.53 -19.12 -9.28
CA SER A 25 -2.90 -19.62 -9.18
C SER A 25 -3.40 -20.30 -10.46
N GLU A 26 -2.81 -20.00 -11.62
CA GLU A 26 -3.09 -20.71 -12.87
C GLU A 26 -2.69 -22.19 -12.84
N THR A 27 -1.66 -22.54 -12.06
CA THR A 27 -1.11 -23.89 -11.98
C THR A 27 -1.36 -24.58 -10.64
N TRP A 28 -1.60 -23.79 -9.58
CA TRP A 28 -1.91 -24.24 -8.25
C TRP A 28 -3.39 -23.96 -7.93
N ASP A 29 -4.29 -24.90 -8.27
CA ASP A 29 -5.76 -24.79 -8.09
C ASP A 29 -6.33 -25.88 -7.16
N ASP A 30 -5.66 -26.12 -6.05
CA ASP A 30 -6.13 -27.02 -5.00
C ASP A 30 -6.89 -26.23 -3.89
N PRO A 31 -7.52 -26.92 -2.93
CA PRO A 31 -8.20 -26.22 -1.84
C PRO A 31 -7.28 -25.33 -0.99
N ALA A 32 -5.98 -25.63 -0.90
CA ALA A 32 -5.04 -24.82 -0.13
C ALA A 32 -4.71 -23.50 -0.85
N SER A 33 -4.61 -23.51 -2.19
CA SER A 33 -4.43 -22.28 -2.96
C SER A 33 -5.64 -21.36 -2.83
N ARG A 34 -6.87 -21.92 -2.89
CA ARG A 34 -8.11 -21.14 -2.69
C ARG A 34 -8.15 -20.46 -1.31
N SER A 35 -7.88 -21.22 -0.24
CA SER A 35 -7.78 -20.65 1.12
C SER A 35 -6.66 -19.61 1.21
N PHE A 36 -5.51 -19.82 0.57
CA PHE A 36 -4.45 -18.80 0.58
C PHE A 36 -4.87 -17.50 -0.13
N GLY A 37 -5.59 -17.61 -1.25
CA GLY A 37 -6.14 -16.45 -1.95
C GLY A 37 -7.10 -15.65 -1.06
N GLU A 38 -8.09 -16.34 -0.48
CA GLU A 38 -9.15 -15.74 0.35
C GLU A 38 -8.64 -15.22 1.70
N ASP A 39 -7.80 -16.00 2.38
CA ASP A 39 -7.37 -15.70 3.76
C ASP A 39 -6.15 -14.78 3.82
N VAL A 40 -5.34 -14.73 2.76
CA VAL A 40 -4.08 -13.97 2.74
C VAL A 40 -4.07 -12.91 1.65
N ILE A 41 -4.30 -13.25 0.39
CA ILE A 41 -4.11 -12.29 -0.71
C ILE A 41 -5.18 -11.19 -0.70
N GLU A 42 -6.46 -11.55 -0.61
CA GLU A 42 -7.56 -10.59 -0.63
C GLU A 42 -7.54 -9.58 0.54
N PRO A 43 -7.33 -10.00 1.81
CA PRO A 43 -7.28 -9.06 2.93
C PRO A 43 -6.13 -8.06 2.83
N TYR A 44 -4.98 -8.48 2.28
CA TYR A 44 -3.84 -7.59 2.10
C TYR A 44 -4.11 -6.46 1.10
N ALA A 45 -4.98 -6.66 0.11
CA ALA A 45 -5.40 -5.58 -0.79
C ALA A 45 -6.06 -4.42 -0.04
N GLN A 46 -6.93 -4.74 0.91
CA GLN A 46 -7.58 -3.74 1.75
C GLN A 46 -6.60 -3.07 2.70
N HIS A 47 -5.71 -3.85 3.34
CA HIS A 47 -4.69 -3.31 4.25
C HIS A 47 -3.71 -2.36 3.54
N VAL A 48 -3.23 -2.72 2.35
CA VAL A 48 -2.34 -1.88 1.55
C VAL A 48 -3.04 -0.59 1.15
N THR A 49 -4.28 -0.69 0.65
CA THR A 49 -5.08 0.49 0.28
C THR A 49 -5.32 1.42 1.48
N GLY A 50 -5.68 0.85 2.64
CA GLY A 50 -5.85 1.61 3.89
C GLY A 50 -4.56 2.31 4.31
N THR A 51 -3.43 1.62 4.23
CA THR A 51 -2.11 2.15 4.59
C THR A 51 -1.71 3.29 3.64
N LEU A 52 -1.85 3.11 2.33
CA LEU A 52 -1.56 4.16 1.34
C LEU A 52 -2.40 5.42 1.56
N ASN A 53 -3.68 5.25 1.90
CA ASN A 53 -4.56 6.37 2.25
C ASN A 53 -4.11 7.09 3.53
N ALA A 54 -3.73 6.35 4.57
CA ALA A 54 -3.20 6.93 5.80
C ALA A 54 -1.89 7.69 5.54
N MET A 55 -0.98 7.14 4.73
CA MET A 55 0.27 7.80 4.35
C MET A 55 0.02 9.09 3.57
N ARG A 56 -0.95 9.11 2.64
CA ARG A 56 -1.35 10.32 1.92
C ARG A 56 -1.86 11.39 2.88
N ARG A 57 -2.74 11.04 3.82
CA ARG A 57 -3.26 11.98 4.81
C ARG A 57 -2.16 12.54 5.72
N LEU A 58 -1.20 11.72 6.11
CA LEU A 58 -0.03 12.16 6.89
C LEU A 58 0.83 13.15 6.09
N ALA A 59 1.08 12.89 4.81
CA ALA A 59 1.82 13.80 3.95
C ALA A 59 1.12 15.17 3.86
N GLU A 60 -0.20 15.19 3.65
CA GLU A 60 -0.99 16.44 3.60
C GLU A 60 -0.91 17.26 4.91
N VAL A 61 -0.94 16.60 6.06
CA VAL A 61 -0.83 17.26 7.37
C VAL A 61 0.57 17.85 7.56
N LEU A 62 1.61 17.12 7.20
CA LEU A 62 2.99 17.59 7.31
C LEU A 62 3.26 18.76 6.37
N ASP A 63 2.77 18.71 5.13
CA ASP A 63 2.91 19.80 4.17
C ASP A 63 2.24 21.08 4.67
N LYS A 64 1.03 20.98 5.25
CA LYS A 64 0.33 22.12 5.88
C LYS A 64 1.11 22.68 7.06
N ALA A 65 1.61 21.82 7.95
CA ALA A 65 2.41 22.26 9.10
C ALA A 65 3.69 23.00 8.66
N GLN A 66 4.37 22.49 7.63
CA GLN A 66 5.55 23.14 7.05
C GLN A 66 5.22 24.50 6.41
N GLN A 67 4.07 24.62 5.75
CA GLN A 67 3.60 25.90 5.20
C GLN A 67 3.31 26.91 6.31
N GLN A 68 2.65 26.50 7.39
CA GLN A 68 2.32 27.37 8.51
C GLN A 68 3.59 27.90 9.21
N ILE A 69 4.55 27.03 9.53
CA ILE A 69 5.83 27.46 10.12
C ILE A 69 6.54 28.49 9.24
N ARG A 70 6.48 28.31 7.91
CA ARG A 70 7.09 29.24 6.97
C ARG A 70 6.38 30.59 6.93
N GLN A 71 5.06 30.63 7.12
CA GLN A 71 4.28 31.86 7.17
C GLN A 71 4.48 32.61 8.49
N ASP A 72 4.60 31.89 9.61
CA ASP A 72 4.80 32.48 10.95
C ASP A 72 6.23 33.02 11.19
N SER A 73 7.17 32.71 10.29
CA SER A 73 8.58 33.13 10.38
C SER A 73 8.90 34.42 9.60
N PHE A 74 7.88 35.12 9.09
CA PHE A 74 7.97 36.45 8.45
C PHE A 74 7.14 37.48 9.23
#